data_AF-A0A3C0G9Y5-F1
#
_entry.id   AF-A0A3C0G9Y5-F1
#
_cell.length_a   1.000
_cell.length_b   1.000
_cell.length_c   1.000
_cell.angle_alpha   90.00
_cell.angle_beta   90.00
_cell.angle_gamma   90.00
#
_symmetry.space_group_name_H-M   'P 1'
#
loop_
_entity.id
_entity.type
_entity.pdbx_description
1 polymer ?
#
loop_
_entity_poly.entity_id
_entity_poly.type
_entity_poly.pdbx_seq_one_letter_code
_entity_poly.pdbx_strand_id
1 'polypeptide(L)'
;SVYNKTELPMAVAVQPFLVKNSALMQGFIVSNYADKFPQAMKQLSTWLSEEKLTYKETIVEGFDNTPQAFLDMMDGKNKGKMIVKV
;
A
#
# COMPACT_ATOMS: atom_id res chain seq x y z
N SER A 1 -17.86 -6.53 -25.08
CA SER A 1 -17.35 -5.70 -26.18
C SER A 1 -17.77 -4.26 -25.95
N VAL A 2 -16.83 -3.32 -25.79
CA VAL A 2 -17.12 -1.86 -25.91
C VAL A 2 -17.67 -1.55 -27.31
N TYR A 3 -17.33 -2.43 -28.25
CA TYR A 3 -17.64 -2.45 -29.67
C TYR A 3 -19.04 -1.99 -30.09
N ASN A 4 -20.09 -2.29 -29.32
CA ASN A 4 -21.48 -1.93 -29.69
C ASN A 4 -22.20 -1.05 -28.66
N LYS A 5 -21.49 -0.39 -27.73
CA LYS A 5 -22.12 0.53 -26.78
C LYS A 5 -22.19 1.94 -27.36
N THR A 6 -23.37 2.56 -27.30
CA THR A 6 -23.64 3.93 -27.80
C THR A 6 -23.33 5.03 -26.78
N GLU A 7 -23.01 4.66 -25.54
CA GLU A 7 -22.71 5.59 -24.46
C GLU A 7 -21.22 5.61 -24.15
N LEU A 8 -20.69 6.79 -23.81
CA LEU A 8 -19.30 6.94 -23.38
C LEU A 8 -19.09 6.22 -22.04
N PRO A 9 -18.11 5.33 -21.93
CA PRO A 9 -17.82 4.68 -20.66
C PRO A 9 -17.33 5.71 -19.64
N MET A 10 -17.82 5.62 -18.39
CA MET A 10 -17.44 6.52 -17.28
C MET A 10 -15.91 6.54 -17.01
N ALA A 11 -15.17 5.54 -17.46
CA ALA A 11 -13.72 5.46 -17.38
C ALA A 11 -13.14 4.59 -18.51
N VAL A 12 -11.85 4.73 -18.78
CA VAL A 12 -11.13 3.89 -19.73
C VAL A 12 -11.15 2.43 -19.24
N ALA A 13 -11.64 1.55 -20.11
CA ALA A 13 -11.60 0.11 -19.88
C ALA A 13 -10.14 -0.38 -19.83
N VAL A 14 -9.72 -0.98 -18.72
CA VAL A 14 -8.37 -1.53 -18.56
C VAL A 14 -8.16 -2.84 -19.33
N GLN A 15 -9.24 -3.55 -19.67
CA GLN A 15 -9.21 -4.89 -20.26
C GLN A 15 -8.44 -4.98 -21.60
N PRO A 16 -8.61 -4.06 -22.57
CA PRO A 16 -7.85 -4.11 -23.81
C PRO A 16 -6.33 -3.99 -23.60
N PHE A 17 -5.90 -3.20 -22.61
CA PHE A 17 -4.48 -3.06 -22.26
C PHE A 17 -3.93 -4.33 -21.62
N LEU A 18 -4.70 -4.95 -20.73
CA LEU A 18 -4.31 -6.21 -20.10
C LEU A 18 -4.18 -7.33 -21.13
N VAL A 19 -5.14 -7.48 -22.04
CA VAL A 19 -5.09 -8.52 -23.10
C VAL A 19 -3.97 -8.25 -24.10
N LYS A 20 -3.84 -7.01 -24.59
CA LYS A 20 -2.81 -6.65 -25.58
C LYS A 20 -1.39 -6.90 -25.05
N ASN A 21 -1.15 -6.61 -23.78
CA ASN A 21 0.17 -6.75 -23.16
C ASN A 21 0.34 -8.06 -22.37
N SER A 22 -0.65 -8.95 -22.37
CA SER A 22 -0.68 -10.15 -21.53
C SER A 22 -0.38 -9.85 -20.04
N ALA A 23 -0.90 -8.74 -19.52
CA ALA A 23 -0.61 -8.25 -18.17
C ALA A 23 -1.61 -8.78 -17.13
N LEU A 24 -1.14 -9.02 -15.91
CA LEU A 24 -1.95 -9.47 -14.76
C LEU A 24 -2.30 -8.28 -13.85
N MET A 25 -3.58 -8.10 -13.58
CA MET A 25 -4.07 -7.19 -12.55
C MET A 25 -4.68 -8.01 -11.42
N GLN A 26 -4.04 -8.01 -10.25
CA GLN A 26 -4.42 -8.85 -9.13
C GLN A 26 -4.45 -8.04 -7.82
N GLY A 27 -5.55 -8.16 -7.08
CA GLY A 27 -5.66 -7.60 -5.73
C GLY A 27 -4.80 -8.38 -4.73
N PHE A 28 -4.32 -7.69 -3.70
CA PHE A 28 -3.52 -8.27 -2.63
C PHE A 28 -4.05 -7.83 -1.27
N ILE A 29 -4.39 -8.78 -0.42
CA ILE A 29 -4.78 -8.54 0.97
C ILE A 29 -3.77 -9.25 1.86
N VAL A 30 -3.05 -8.50 2.70
CA VAL A 30 -1.93 -9.03 3.49
C VAL A 30 -2.36 -10.18 4.42
N SER A 31 -3.57 -10.13 4.97
CA SER A 31 -4.11 -11.18 5.85
C SER A 31 -4.34 -12.52 5.15
N ASN A 32 -4.47 -12.54 3.82
CA ASN A 32 -4.59 -13.81 3.06
C ASN A 32 -3.29 -14.64 3.10
N TYR A 33 -2.19 -14.05 3.58
CA TYR A 33 -0.86 -14.67 3.69
C TYR A 33 -0.37 -14.72 5.14
N ALA A 34 -1.29 -14.73 6.12
CA ALA A 34 -0.94 -14.73 7.54
C ALA A 34 -0.03 -15.92 7.94
N ASP A 35 -0.18 -17.06 7.26
CA ASP A 35 0.68 -18.24 7.40
C ASP A 35 2.17 -17.96 7.08
N LYS A 36 2.44 -16.96 6.23
CA LYS A 36 3.80 -16.55 5.84
C LYS A 36 4.41 -15.51 6.77
N PHE A 37 3.65 -14.93 7.69
CA PHE A 37 4.16 -13.86 8.55
C PHE A 37 5.37 -14.28 9.40
N PRO A 38 5.44 -15.48 10.01
CA PRO A 38 6.61 -15.89 10.79
C PRO A 38 7.90 -15.91 9.95
N GLN A 39 7.82 -16.42 8.72
CA GLN A 39 8.94 -16.45 7.79
C GLN A 39 9.34 -15.03 7.37
N ALA A 40 8.36 -14.21 6.98
CA ALA A 40 8.58 -12.84 6.55
C ALA A 40 9.23 -12.00 7.65
N MET A 41 8.75 -12.11 8.90
CA MET A 41 9.30 -11.38 10.05
C MET A 41 10.77 -11.75 10.30
N LYS A 42 11.11 -13.04 10.24
CA LYS A 42 12.50 -13.49 10.38
C LYS A 42 13.39 -12.87 9.30
N GLN A 43 12.97 -12.94 8.04
CA GLN A 43 13.74 -12.43 6.91
C GLN A 43 13.91 -10.91 6.94
N LEU A 44 12.83 -10.16 7.20
CA LEU A 44 12.86 -8.70 7.28
C LEU A 44 13.73 -8.22 8.45
N SER A 45 13.68 -8.91 9.59
CA SER A 45 14.54 -8.60 10.75
C SER A 45 16.01 -8.83 10.42
N THR A 46 16.34 -9.92 9.71
CA THR A 46 17.70 -10.18 9.23
C THR A 46 18.18 -9.06 8.31
N TRP A 47 17.40 -8.68 7.30
CA TRP A 47 17.79 -7.59 6.39
C TRP A 47 17.95 -6.25 7.09
N LEU A 48 17.13 -5.98 8.10
CA LEU A 48 17.27 -4.77 8.91
C LEU A 48 18.60 -4.79 9.70
N SER A 49 18.94 -5.92 10.31
CA SER A 49 20.21 -6.07 11.05
C SER A 49 21.46 -6.04 10.16
N GLU A 50 21.31 -6.44 8.90
CA GLU A 50 22.38 -6.42 7.88
C GLU A 50 22.44 -5.09 7.13
N GLU A 51 21.66 -4.08 7.52
CA GLU A 51 21.54 -2.77 6.86
C GLU A 51 21.09 -2.84 5.38
N LYS A 52 20.55 -3.98 4.95
CA LYS A 52 19.98 -4.18 3.60
C LYS A 52 18.56 -3.61 3.47
N LEU A 53 17.91 -3.34 4.59
CA LEU A 53 16.59 -2.72 4.67
C LEU A 53 16.67 -1.45 5.51
N THR A 54 16.22 -0.33 4.95
CA THR A 54 16.08 0.94 5.67
C THR A 54 14.61 1.28 5.83
N TYR A 55 14.27 2.03 6.87
CA TYR A 55 12.91 2.49 7.14
C TYR A 55 12.90 3.97 7.48
N LYS A 56 11.75 4.61 7.28
CA LYS A 56 11.50 6.01 7.62
C LYS A 56 10.18 6.10 8.35
N GLU A 57 10.13 6.96 9.35
CA GLU A 57 8.96 7.17 10.18
C GLU A 57 8.70 8.66 10.36
N THR A 58 7.43 9.01 10.53
CA THR A 58 6.96 10.31 10.98
C THR A 58 6.30 10.08 12.32
N ILE A 59 6.90 10.60 13.38
CA ILE A 59 6.45 10.38 14.77
C ILE A 59 5.72 11.63 15.25
N VAL A 60 4.51 11.44 15.74
CA VAL A 60 3.68 12.45 16.40
C VAL A 60 3.56 12.05 17.87
N GLU A 61 3.94 12.94 18.78
CA GLU A 61 3.87 12.68 20.22
C GLU A 61 2.48 13.04 20.77
N GLY A 62 1.95 12.24 21.69
CA GLY A 62 0.68 12.47 22.38
C GLY A 62 -0.52 11.83 21.69
N PHE A 63 -1.28 11.04 22.46
CA PHE A 63 -2.49 10.36 21.97
C PHE A 63 -3.54 11.34 21.41
N ASP A 64 -3.68 12.51 22.03
CA ASP A 64 -4.62 13.56 21.62
C ASP A 64 -4.38 14.06 20.19
N ASN A 65 -3.16 13.89 19.67
CA ASN A 65 -2.79 14.28 18.31
C ASN A 65 -3.16 13.22 17.26
N THR A 66 -3.73 12.07 17.64
CA THR A 66 -4.13 11.00 16.70
C THR A 66 -5.04 11.48 15.57
N PRO A 67 -6.10 12.30 15.82
CA PRO A 67 -6.95 12.79 14.75
C PRO A 67 -6.16 13.62 13.71
N GLN A 68 -5.28 14.51 14.18
CA GLN A 68 -4.46 15.33 13.28
C GLN A 68 -3.45 14.48 12.52
N ALA A 69 -2.77 13.53 13.19
CA ALA A 69 -1.84 12.61 12.56
C ALA A 69 -2.49 11.77 11.45
N PHE A 70 -3.76 11.37 11.64
CA PHE A 70 -4.52 10.65 10.61
C PHE A 70 -4.84 11.55 9.41
N LEU A 71 -5.29 12.79 9.63
CA LEU A 71 -5.53 13.75 8.55
C LEU A 71 -4.25 14.05 7.77
N ASP A 72 -3.14 14.27 8.47
CA ASP A 72 -1.85 14.52 7.86
C ASP A 72 -1.34 13.32 7.03
N MET A 73 -1.66 12.10 7.45
CA MET A 73 -1.38 10.88 6.66
C MET A 73 -2.22 10.82 5.37
N MET A 74 -3.50 11.21 5.44
CA MET A 74 -4.39 11.26 4.27
C MET A 74 -3.98 12.37 3.29
N ASP A 75 -3.49 13.49 3.82
CA ASP A 75 -2.95 14.62 3.04
C ASP A 75 -1.53 14.34 2.48
N GLY A 76 -0.93 13.18 2.80
CA GLY A 76 0.40 12.78 2.34
C GLY A 76 1.57 13.56 2.97
N LYS A 77 1.39 14.13 4.16
CA LYS A 77 2.43 14.92 4.86
C LYS A 77 3.49 14.05 5.54
N ASN A 78 3.24 12.76 5.75
CA ASN A 78 4.19 11.83 6.36
C ASN A 78 5.31 11.41 5.38
N LYS A 79 6.53 11.30 5.92
CA LYS A 79 7.65 10.60 5.28
C LYS A 79 7.79 9.21 5.89
N GLY A 80 7.38 8.19 5.15
CA GLY A 80 7.38 6.81 5.65
C GLY A 80 6.21 6.54 6.60
N LYS A 81 6.37 5.66 7.59
CA LYS A 81 5.26 5.24 8.46
C LYS A 81 4.85 6.34 9.44
N MET A 82 3.57 6.71 9.47
CA MET A 82 3.01 7.58 10.51
C MET A 82 2.84 6.80 11.82
N ILE A 83 3.37 7.31 12.93
CA ILE A 83 3.28 6.70 14.26
C ILE A 83 2.89 7.77 15.28
N VAL A 84 1.84 7.49 16.06
CA VAL A 84 1.54 8.27 17.26
C VAL A 84 2.18 7.59 18.46
N LYS A 85 3.04 8.30 19.16
CA LYS A 85 3.72 7.82 20.38
C LYS A 85 2.99 8.38 21.59
N VAL A 86 2.68 7.51 22.55
CA VAL A 86 1.90 7.80 23.78
C VAL A 86 2.79 7.66 25.00
#